data_AF-A0A8T4X3F6-F1
#
_entry.id   AF-A0A8T4X3F6-F1
#
_cell.length_a   1.000
_cell.length_b   1.000
_cell.length_c   1.000
_cell.angle_alpha   90.00
_cell.angle_beta   90.00
_cell.angle_gamma   90.00
#
_symmetry.space_group_name_H-M   'P 1'
#
loop_
_entity.id
_entity.type
_entity.pdbx_description
1 polymer ?
#
loop_
_entity_poly.entity_id
_entity_poly.type
_entity_poly.pdbx_seq_one_letter_code
_entity_poly.pdbx_strand_id
1 'polypeptide(L)'
;MKCDNCERNFEGEHTICPYCAKIVGDPQILETNEKISEDMINLSKKYLDKFYTKYKGTKLFVMENLATAILWTGLTLYQFQANYGTKSAKLSTLVIKRGFTDKNHIFDFGKNQDLMIREASITLFMFQIENFLKQINLILENKFDDKGYSGLLKHVLREVGLNDSELKNYNSLYLPSVVRNSLHYAGIHTDNDTEGKIEDIQFKFKKGKKVIYGSWYHTYFFFENMIVTVEKILASPKIINKELQKLEESENN
;
A
#
# COMPACT_ATOMS: atom_id res chain seq x y z
N MET A 1 10.94 27.45 -8.82
CA MET A 1 10.41 27.74 -7.47
C MET A 1 11.47 28.41 -6.62
N LYS A 2 11.09 29.31 -5.70
CA LYS A 2 12.00 29.98 -4.75
C LYS A 2 11.76 29.41 -3.34
N CYS A 3 12.82 29.11 -2.60
CA CYS A 3 12.72 28.63 -1.22
C CYS A 3 12.57 29.79 -0.24
N ASP A 4 11.50 29.82 0.56
CA ASP A 4 11.26 30.90 1.54
C ASP A 4 12.22 30.88 2.74
N ASN A 5 13.07 29.85 2.86
CA ASN A 5 14.04 29.75 3.95
C ASN A 5 15.43 30.25 3.60
N CYS A 6 15.89 29.90 2.39
CA CYS A 6 17.25 30.17 1.95
C CYS A 6 17.28 31.08 0.73
N GLU A 7 16.11 31.51 0.27
CA GLU A 7 15.85 32.45 -0.83
C GLU A 7 16.41 32.02 -2.19
N ARG A 8 16.88 30.79 -2.31
CA ARG A 8 17.45 30.26 -3.54
C ARG A 8 16.37 29.74 -4.49
N ASN A 9 16.58 29.99 -5.78
CA ASN A 9 15.77 29.46 -6.88
C ASN A 9 16.22 28.03 -7.26
N PHE A 10 15.26 27.18 -7.61
CA PHE A 10 15.48 25.83 -8.16
C PHE A 10 14.36 25.47 -9.15
N GLU A 11 14.65 24.57 -10.08
CA GLU A 11 13.73 24.08 -11.12
C GLU A 11 13.10 22.74 -10.70
N GLY A 12 11.82 22.47 -11.06
CA GLY A 12 11.11 21.21 -10.82
C GLY A 12 9.88 21.26 -9.91
N GLU A 13 9.00 20.25 -9.98
CA GLU A 13 7.83 20.01 -9.11
C GLU A 13 8.24 19.44 -7.74
N HIS A 14 9.21 20.06 -7.10
CA HIS A 14 9.78 19.53 -5.87
C HIS A 14 8.95 19.98 -4.68
N THR A 15 8.79 19.11 -3.69
CA THR A 15 8.27 19.49 -2.37
C THR A 15 9.39 19.91 -1.44
N ILE A 16 10.68 19.74 -1.75
CA ILE A 16 11.78 20.03 -0.82
C ILE A 16 12.85 20.89 -1.49
N CYS A 17 13.27 21.97 -0.82
CA CYS A 17 14.40 22.81 -1.21
C CYS A 17 15.69 21.98 -1.28
N PRO A 18 16.40 21.95 -2.42
CA PRO A 18 17.67 21.23 -2.50
C PRO A 18 18.79 21.88 -1.69
N TYR A 19 18.62 23.13 -1.24
CA TYR A 19 19.68 23.91 -0.60
C TYR A 19 19.67 23.90 0.92
N CYS A 20 18.48 23.81 1.51
CA CYS A 20 18.33 23.81 2.96
C CYS A 20 17.42 22.70 3.45
N ALA A 21 16.95 21.83 2.54
CA ALA A 21 16.00 20.75 2.76
C ALA A 21 14.71 21.16 3.51
N LYS A 22 14.42 22.47 3.57
CA LYS A 22 13.09 22.90 3.98
C LYS A 22 12.13 22.43 2.92
N ILE A 23 10.95 22.03 3.34
CA ILE A 23 9.91 21.64 2.42
C ILE A 23 9.48 22.92 1.67
N VAL A 24 9.66 22.92 0.36
CA VAL A 24 9.30 24.00 -0.56
C VAL A 24 8.53 23.35 -1.67
N GLY A 25 7.22 23.46 -1.57
CA GLY A 25 6.22 22.88 -2.43
C GLY A 25 4.92 23.61 -2.15
N ASP A 26 3.95 23.48 -3.04
CA ASP A 26 2.59 23.92 -2.75
C ASP A 26 2.20 23.37 -1.36
N PRO A 27 1.85 24.23 -0.39
CA PRO A 27 1.33 23.81 0.91
C PRO A 27 0.28 22.71 0.78
N GLN A 28 -0.49 22.70 -0.31
CA GLN A 28 -1.44 21.64 -0.62
C GLN A 28 -0.81 20.24 -0.75
N ILE A 29 0.40 20.08 -1.30
CA ILE A 29 1.02 18.74 -1.45
C ILE A 29 1.50 18.21 -0.09
N LEU A 30 2.00 19.09 0.75
CA LEU A 30 2.40 18.79 2.13
C LEU A 30 1.19 18.41 2.99
N GLU A 31 0.18 19.27 2.96
CA GLU A 31 -1.11 19.07 3.62
C GLU A 31 -1.77 17.78 3.10
N THR A 32 -1.63 17.47 1.81
CA THR A 32 -2.09 16.21 1.23
C THR A 32 -1.36 15.01 1.82
N ASN A 33 -0.04 15.08 2.04
CA ASN A 33 0.72 13.96 2.61
C ASN A 33 0.43 13.75 4.11
N GLU A 34 0.38 14.83 4.89
CA GLU A 34 -0.01 14.76 6.32
C GLU A 34 -1.43 14.23 6.46
N LYS A 35 -2.36 14.73 5.63
CA LYS A 35 -3.73 14.23 5.56
C LYS A 35 -3.78 12.76 5.15
N ILE A 36 -3.00 12.31 4.15
CA ILE A 36 -2.94 10.88 3.78
C ILE A 36 -2.46 10.02 4.96
N SER A 37 -1.49 10.48 5.75
CA SER A 37 -1.02 9.73 6.92
C SER A 37 -2.05 9.71 8.04
N GLU A 38 -2.70 10.84 8.31
CA GLU A 38 -3.79 10.92 9.27
C GLU A 38 -4.96 10.02 8.83
N ASP A 39 -5.33 10.06 7.56
CA ASP A 39 -6.34 9.20 6.94
C ASP A 39 -5.94 7.72 7.06
N MET A 40 -4.67 7.35 6.85
CA MET A 40 -4.17 5.99 7.07
C MET A 40 -4.25 5.55 8.54
N ILE A 41 -3.89 6.44 9.48
CA ILE A 41 -3.98 6.16 10.92
C ILE A 41 -5.45 6.00 11.33
N ASN A 42 -6.33 6.88 10.85
CA ASN A 42 -7.76 6.85 11.12
C ASN A 42 -8.41 5.62 10.49
N LEU A 43 -8.00 5.24 9.28
CA LEU A 43 -8.39 3.99 8.64
C LEU A 43 -7.95 2.80 9.51
N SER A 44 -6.69 2.77 9.93
CA SER A 44 -6.15 1.73 10.84
C SER A 44 -6.99 1.61 12.11
N LYS A 45 -7.27 2.73 12.79
CA LYS A 45 -8.09 2.79 14.00
C LYS A 45 -9.52 2.30 13.74
N LYS A 46 -10.18 2.82 12.71
CA LYS A 46 -11.54 2.41 12.31
C LYS A 46 -11.61 0.90 12.09
N TYR A 47 -10.59 0.31 11.45
CA TYR A 47 -10.54 -1.12 11.19
C TYR A 47 -10.21 -1.94 12.44
N LEU A 48 -9.30 -1.48 13.30
CA LEU A 48 -9.03 -2.08 14.60
C LEU A 48 -10.29 -2.06 15.49
N ASP A 49 -10.98 -0.92 15.58
CA ASP A 49 -12.19 -0.76 16.37
C ASP A 49 -13.32 -1.65 15.85
N LYS A 50 -13.54 -1.65 14.53
CA LYS A 50 -14.52 -2.55 13.89
C LYS A 50 -14.16 -4.01 14.13
N PHE A 51 -12.88 -4.36 14.13
CA PHE A 51 -12.41 -5.71 14.46
C PHE A 51 -12.76 -6.09 15.90
N TYR A 52 -12.33 -5.28 16.88
CA TYR A 52 -12.54 -5.55 18.31
C TYR A 52 -14.01 -5.51 18.73
N THR A 53 -14.87 -4.79 18.01
CA THR A 53 -16.31 -4.69 18.31
C THR A 53 -17.15 -5.75 17.60
N LYS A 54 -16.90 -6.01 16.32
CA LYS A 54 -17.75 -6.89 15.49
C LYS A 54 -17.30 -8.35 15.48
N TYR A 55 -16.00 -8.62 15.63
CA TYR A 55 -15.42 -9.97 15.52
C TYR A 55 -14.88 -10.48 16.85
N LYS A 56 -15.34 -9.90 17.96
CA LYS A 56 -14.94 -10.28 19.32
C LYS A 56 -15.33 -11.75 19.58
N GLY A 57 -14.33 -12.62 19.77
CA GLY A 57 -14.52 -14.03 20.12
C GLY A 57 -14.26 -15.03 18.99
N THR A 58 -14.24 -14.61 17.72
CA THR A 58 -13.73 -15.47 16.64
C THR A 58 -12.22 -15.33 16.58
N LYS A 59 -11.48 -16.45 16.68
CA LYS A 59 -10.01 -16.53 16.52
C LYS A 59 -9.57 -16.22 15.08
N LEU A 60 -10.00 -15.11 14.51
CA LEU A 60 -9.52 -14.61 13.23
C LEU A 60 -8.16 -13.94 13.44
N PHE A 61 -7.16 -14.75 13.81
CA PHE A 61 -5.73 -14.41 13.80
C PHE A 61 -5.33 -13.67 12.50
N VAL A 62 -6.01 -13.99 11.40
CA VAL A 62 -5.84 -13.35 10.09
C VAL A 62 -6.22 -11.86 10.10
N MET A 63 -7.30 -11.48 10.79
CA MET A 63 -7.75 -10.09 10.89
C MET A 63 -6.88 -9.28 11.84
N GLU A 64 -6.39 -9.90 12.92
CA GLU A 64 -5.40 -9.28 13.80
C GLU A 64 -4.09 -9.01 13.05
N ASN A 65 -3.61 -9.95 12.24
CA ASN A 65 -2.44 -9.76 11.39
C ASN A 65 -2.65 -8.69 10.32
N LEU A 66 -3.84 -8.64 9.69
CA LEU A 66 -4.16 -7.61 8.72
C LEU A 66 -4.27 -6.22 9.36
N ALA A 67 -4.93 -6.11 10.51
CA ALA A 67 -5.02 -4.85 11.25
C ALA A 67 -3.65 -4.38 11.73
N THR A 68 -2.81 -5.32 12.20
CA THR A 68 -1.41 -5.07 12.53
C THR A 68 -0.60 -4.62 11.32
N ALA A 69 -0.83 -5.21 10.14
CA ALA A 69 -0.19 -4.80 8.90
C ALA A 69 -0.60 -3.39 8.46
N ILE A 70 -1.89 -3.07 8.54
CA ILE A 70 -2.41 -1.73 8.25
C ILE A 70 -1.79 -0.72 9.22
N LEU A 71 -1.74 -1.04 10.52
CA LEU A 71 -1.12 -0.20 11.54
C LEU A 71 0.39 -0.02 11.31
N TRP A 72 1.13 -1.09 11.03
CA TRP A 72 2.56 -1.03 10.72
C TRP A 72 2.84 -0.18 9.49
N THR A 73 1.99 -0.31 8.47
CA THR A 73 2.08 0.50 7.26
C THR A 73 1.83 1.97 7.60
N GLY A 74 0.75 2.30 8.32
CA GLY A 74 0.45 3.66 8.78
C GLY A 74 1.55 4.26 9.66
N LEU A 75 2.11 3.49 10.59
CA LEU A 75 3.23 3.91 11.44
C LEU A 75 4.51 4.14 10.64
N THR A 76 4.80 3.29 9.65
CA THR A 76 5.97 3.45 8.77
C THR A 76 5.84 4.72 7.93
N LEU A 77 4.64 5.03 7.43
CA LEU A 77 4.35 6.26 6.70
C LEU A 77 4.50 7.50 7.59
N TYR A 78 3.91 7.46 8.78
CA TYR A 78 4.01 8.54 9.76
C TYR A 78 5.47 8.79 10.18
N GLN A 79 6.20 7.73 10.51
CA GLN A 79 7.62 7.81 10.85
C GLN A 79 8.45 8.32 9.66
N PHE A 80 8.15 7.87 8.44
CA PHE A 80 8.82 8.39 7.26
C PHE A 80 8.62 9.89 7.15
N GLN A 81 7.39 10.39 7.18
CA GLN A 81 7.09 11.82 7.07
C GLN A 81 7.70 12.65 8.19
N ALA A 82 7.51 12.22 9.45
CA ALA A 82 8.05 12.91 10.62
C ALA A 82 9.58 13.00 10.59
N ASN A 83 10.25 11.95 10.10
CA ASN A 83 11.69 11.92 9.96
C ASN A 83 12.19 12.61 8.67
N TYR A 84 11.42 12.60 7.58
CA TYR A 84 11.85 13.20 6.31
C TYR A 84 11.91 14.71 6.39
N GLY A 85 10.90 15.36 6.98
CA GLY A 85 10.90 16.82 7.12
C GLY A 85 12.03 17.35 7.99
N THR A 86 12.35 16.66 9.09
CA THR A 86 13.32 17.15 10.09
C THR A 86 14.74 16.60 9.93
N LYS A 87 14.91 15.36 9.45
CA LYS A 87 16.24 14.73 9.29
C LYS A 87 16.81 14.89 7.88
N SER A 88 16.01 15.15 6.84
CA SER A 88 16.55 15.41 5.48
C SER A 88 17.48 16.62 5.47
N ALA A 89 17.21 17.66 6.28
CA ALA A 89 18.09 18.83 6.46
C ALA A 89 19.43 18.48 7.11
N LYS A 90 19.43 17.60 8.11
CA LYS A 90 20.68 17.13 8.73
C LYS A 90 21.45 16.22 7.79
N LEU A 91 20.76 15.35 7.05
CA LEU A 91 21.37 14.40 6.14
C LEU A 91 21.97 15.09 4.90
N SER A 92 21.25 16.03 4.28
CA SER A 92 21.77 16.87 3.21
C SER A 92 23.00 17.67 3.65
N THR A 93 22.98 18.22 4.87
CA THR A 93 24.16 18.89 5.45
C THR A 93 25.35 17.92 5.61
N LEU A 94 25.12 16.68 6.04
CA LEU A 94 26.15 15.64 6.16
C LEU A 94 26.70 15.20 4.80
N VAL A 95 25.84 15.04 3.80
CA VAL A 95 26.21 14.66 2.42
C VAL A 95 27.07 15.77 1.79
N ILE A 96 26.67 17.04 1.93
CA ILE A 96 27.46 18.21 1.50
C ILE A 96 28.81 18.25 2.23
N LYS A 97 28.82 18.08 3.56
CA LYS A 97 30.06 18.05 4.37
C LYS A 97 31.01 16.92 3.99
N ARG A 98 30.51 15.82 3.43
CA ARG A 98 31.28 14.66 2.96
C ARG A 98 31.78 14.80 1.52
N GLY A 99 31.61 15.97 0.89
CA GLY A 99 32.17 16.27 -0.44
C GLY A 99 31.24 15.92 -1.61
N PHE A 100 30.03 15.42 -1.35
CA PHE A 100 28.99 15.27 -2.38
C PHE A 100 28.34 16.65 -2.60
N THR A 101 29.01 17.47 -3.40
CA THR A 101 28.62 18.87 -3.68
C THR A 101 27.65 19.02 -4.84
N ASP A 102 27.48 17.97 -5.66
CA ASP A 102 26.49 17.97 -6.73
C ASP A 102 25.08 17.85 -6.15
N LYS A 103 24.30 18.92 -6.33
CA LYS A 103 22.92 19.06 -5.86
C LYS A 103 22.01 18.00 -6.47
N ASN A 104 22.32 17.51 -7.67
CA ASN A 104 21.56 16.46 -8.33
C ASN A 104 21.63 15.16 -7.51
N HIS A 105 22.75 14.85 -6.86
CA HIS A 105 22.88 13.64 -6.05
C HIS A 105 22.01 13.65 -4.79
N ILE A 106 21.87 14.79 -4.12
CA ILE A 106 20.99 14.90 -2.93
C ILE A 106 19.53 14.74 -3.35
N PHE A 107 19.16 15.34 -4.48
CA PHE A 107 17.82 15.21 -5.04
C PHE A 107 17.50 13.77 -5.46
N ASP A 108 18.40 13.15 -6.21
CA ASP A 108 18.25 11.76 -6.65
C ASP A 108 18.21 10.81 -5.45
N PHE A 109 19.03 11.06 -4.42
CA PHE A 109 18.96 10.31 -3.18
C PHE A 109 17.59 10.43 -2.51
N GLY A 110 17.03 11.64 -2.44
CA GLY A 110 15.72 11.85 -1.84
C GLY A 110 14.59 11.14 -2.59
N LYS A 111 14.62 11.26 -3.92
CA LYS A 111 13.70 10.57 -4.83
C LYS A 111 13.82 9.04 -4.74
N ASN A 112 15.04 8.53 -4.64
CA ASN A 112 15.30 7.09 -4.47
C ASN A 112 14.81 6.58 -3.12
N GLN A 113 15.00 7.34 -2.04
CA GLN A 113 14.44 6.98 -0.75
C GLN A 113 12.92 6.96 -0.77
N ASP A 114 12.27 8.01 -1.28
CA ASP A 114 10.81 8.06 -1.43
C ASP A 114 10.28 6.89 -2.28
N LEU A 115 10.97 6.54 -3.37
CA LEU A 115 10.68 5.34 -4.16
C LEU A 115 10.80 4.05 -3.35
N MET A 116 11.93 3.86 -2.63
CA MET A 116 12.18 2.67 -1.79
C MET A 116 11.12 2.52 -0.71
N ILE A 117 10.67 3.61 -0.10
CA ILE A 117 9.68 3.59 0.98
C ILE A 117 8.32 3.17 0.43
N ARG A 118 7.91 3.72 -0.73
CA ARG A 118 6.68 3.29 -1.41
C ARG A 118 6.73 1.82 -1.81
N GLU A 119 7.83 1.39 -2.40
CA GLU A 119 8.06 0.01 -2.80
C GLU A 119 7.96 -0.93 -1.59
N ALA A 120 8.65 -0.62 -0.48
CA ALA A 120 8.60 -1.38 0.75
C ALA A 120 7.18 -1.42 1.33
N SER A 121 6.49 -0.28 1.36
CA SER A 121 5.12 -0.19 1.90
C SER A 121 4.14 -1.05 1.12
N ILE A 122 4.12 -0.94 -0.22
CA ILE A 122 3.25 -1.76 -1.07
C ILE A 122 3.61 -3.24 -0.93
N THR A 123 4.91 -3.58 -0.90
CA THR A 123 5.38 -4.96 -0.78
C THR A 123 4.92 -5.60 0.53
N LEU A 124 5.11 -4.90 1.66
CA LEU A 124 4.70 -5.39 2.98
C LEU A 124 3.18 -5.58 3.05
N PHE A 125 2.40 -4.62 2.55
CA PHE A 125 0.95 -4.72 2.53
C PHE A 125 0.49 -5.91 1.67
N MET A 126 1.05 -6.06 0.48
CA MET A 126 0.74 -7.17 -0.43
C MET A 126 1.08 -8.53 0.15
N PHE A 127 2.18 -8.64 0.90
CA PHE A 127 2.53 -9.88 1.59
C PHE A 127 1.47 -10.28 2.63
N GLN A 128 0.91 -9.28 3.33
CA GLN A 128 -0.12 -9.51 4.34
C GLN A 128 -1.46 -9.88 3.71
N ILE A 129 -1.80 -9.29 2.56
CA ILE A 129 -2.92 -9.71 1.74
C ILE A 129 -2.73 -11.15 1.23
N GLU A 130 -1.54 -11.51 0.76
CA GLU A 130 -1.25 -12.87 0.32
C GLU A 130 -1.40 -13.88 1.45
N ASN A 131 -0.87 -13.58 2.63
CA ASN A 131 -1.03 -14.42 3.82
C ASN A 131 -2.51 -14.56 4.19
N PHE A 132 -3.27 -13.45 4.16
CA PHE A 132 -4.72 -13.49 4.34
C PHE A 132 -5.39 -14.45 3.35
N LEU A 133 -5.09 -14.34 2.05
CA LEU A 133 -5.67 -15.20 1.01
C LEU A 133 -5.32 -16.68 1.23
N LYS A 134 -4.09 -16.99 1.67
CA LYS A 134 -3.69 -18.36 2.01
C LYS A 134 -4.51 -18.92 3.18
N GLN A 135 -4.75 -18.11 4.21
CA GLN A 135 -5.58 -18.52 5.36
C GLN A 135 -7.05 -18.72 4.95
N ILE A 136 -7.59 -17.83 4.12
CA ILE A 136 -8.93 -18.02 3.55
C ILE A 136 -9.01 -19.33 2.76
N ASN A 137 -8.00 -19.63 1.93
CA ASN A 137 -7.95 -20.89 1.21
C ASN A 137 -7.95 -22.12 2.14
N LEU A 138 -7.21 -22.06 3.25
CA LEU A 138 -7.22 -23.12 4.27
C LEU A 138 -8.61 -23.29 4.91
N ILE A 139 -9.30 -22.20 5.24
CA ILE A 139 -10.67 -22.24 5.80
C ILE A 139 -11.67 -22.86 4.81
N LEU A 140 -11.49 -22.59 3.52
CA LEU A 140 -12.34 -23.14 2.47
C LEU A 140 -12.08 -24.63 2.22
N GLU A 141 -11.03 -25.22 2.82
CA GLU A 141 -10.63 -26.64 2.69
C GLU A 141 -10.43 -27.09 1.24
N ASN A 142 -10.21 -26.14 0.35
CA ASN A 142 -10.03 -26.41 -1.06
C ASN A 142 -8.57 -26.69 -1.37
N LYS A 143 -8.35 -27.75 -2.16
CA LYS A 143 -7.04 -28.00 -2.75
C LYS A 143 -6.77 -26.92 -3.79
N PHE A 144 -5.82 -26.05 -3.45
CA PHE A 144 -5.25 -25.10 -4.39
C PHE A 144 -3.88 -25.63 -4.83
N ASP A 145 -3.82 -26.14 -6.06
CA ASP A 145 -2.55 -26.50 -6.68
C ASP A 145 -1.81 -25.21 -7.02
N ASP A 146 -0.60 -25.08 -6.49
CA ASP A 146 0.15 -23.83 -6.38
C ASP A 146 0.27 -23.09 -7.72
N LYS A 147 -0.37 -21.90 -7.78
CA LYS A 147 -0.36 -21.01 -8.94
C LYS A 147 -0.06 -19.56 -8.53
N GLY A 148 0.90 -19.34 -7.63
CA GLY A 148 1.36 -18.00 -7.26
C GLY A 148 0.25 -17.02 -6.82
N TYR A 149 0.59 -15.74 -6.65
CA TYR A 149 -0.34 -14.74 -6.10
C TYR A 149 -1.62 -14.59 -6.93
N SER A 150 -1.50 -14.38 -8.25
CA SER A 150 -2.69 -14.16 -9.09
C SER A 150 -3.58 -15.40 -9.20
N GLY A 151 -3.01 -16.61 -9.16
CA GLY A 151 -3.81 -17.84 -9.18
C GLY A 151 -4.58 -18.01 -7.88
N LEU A 152 -3.91 -17.78 -6.73
CA LEU A 152 -4.53 -17.85 -5.41
C LEU A 152 -5.67 -16.84 -5.28
N LEU A 153 -5.44 -15.60 -5.73
CA LEU A 153 -6.44 -14.54 -5.74
C LEU A 153 -7.69 -14.95 -6.54
N LYS A 154 -7.53 -15.42 -7.78
CA LYS A 154 -8.65 -15.86 -8.62
C LYS A 154 -9.40 -17.02 -7.99
N HIS A 155 -8.66 -17.98 -7.41
CA HIS A 155 -9.25 -19.12 -6.73
C HIS A 155 -10.11 -18.66 -5.56
N VAL A 156 -9.54 -17.93 -4.60
CA VAL A 156 -10.26 -17.44 -3.41
C VAL A 156 -11.50 -16.65 -3.80
N LEU A 157 -11.38 -15.67 -4.71
CA LEU A 157 -12.52 -14.85 -5.14
C LEU A 157 -13.65 -15.68 -5.76
N ARG A 158 -13.31 -16.68 -6.58
CA ARG A 158 -14.29 -17.61 -7.14
C ARG A 158 -14.97 -18.43 -6.06
N GLU A 159 -14.19 -18.97 -5.13
CA GLU A 159 -14.73 -19.82 -4.07
C GLU A 159 -15.70 -19.07 -3.17
N VAL A 160 -15.45 -17.79 -2.88
CA VAL A 160 -16.34 -16.95 -2.06
C VAL A 160 -17.44 -16.24 -2.86
N GLY A 161 -17.58 -16.52 -4.16
CA GLY A 161 -18.64 -15.96 -5.01
C GLY A 161 -18.48 -14.48 -5.36
N LEU A 162 -17.23 -13.99 -5.43
CA LEU A 162 -16.88 -12.60 -5.77
C LEU A 162 -16.27 -12.46 -7.18
N ASN A 163 -16.47 -13.47 -8.05
CA ASN A 163 -15.87 -13.59 -9.38
C ASN A 163 -16.61 -12.85 -10.52
N ASP A 164 -17.92 -12.63 -10.44
CA ASP A 164 -18.75 -12.62 -11.66
C ASP A 164 -19.43 -11.31 -12.09
N SER A 165 -18.97 -10.10 -11.74
CA SER A 165 -19.57 -8.91 -12.42
C SER A 165 -18.71 -7.69 -12.70
N GLU A 166 -17.63 -7.40 -11.96
CA GLU A 166 -16.97 -6.09 -12.14
C GLU A 166 -15.48 -6.14 -12.44
N LEU A 167 -14.80 -7.30 -12.38
CA LEU A 167 -13.33 -7.41 -12.27
C LEU A 167 -12.72 -6.56 -11.13
N LYS A 168 -13.51 -5.73 -10.46
CA LYS A 168 -13.13 -4.69 -9.51
C LYS A 168 -12.48 -5.29 -8.29
N ASN A 169 -13.12 -6.28 -7.67
CA ASN A 169 -12.54 -6.98 -6.52
C ASN A 169 -11.21 -7.66 -6.89
N TYR A 170 -11.12 -8.24 -8.09
CA TYR A 170 -9.86 -8.80 -8.58
C TYR A 170 -8.82 -7.70 -8.79
N ASN A 171 -9.15 -6.62 -9.49
CA ASN A 171 -8.27 -5.50 -9.79
C ASN A 171 -7.78 -4.78 -8.54
N SER A 172 -8.63 -4.61 -7.53
CA SER A 172 -8.28 -4.02 -6.23
C SER A 172 -7.14 -4.76 -5.55
N LEU A 173 -7.06 -6.08 -5.71
CA LEU A 173 -6.02 -6.91 -5.14
C LEU A 173 -4.87 -7.18 -6.14
N TYR A 174 -5.15 -7.21 -7.43
CA TYR A 174 -4.18 -7.55 -8.48
C TYR A 174 -3.32 -6.37 -8.94
N LEU A 175 -3.91 -5.21 -9.26
CA LEU A 175 -3.17 -4.06 -9.79
C LEU A 175 -2.06 -3.53 -8.86
N PRO A 176 -2.20 -3.56 -7.51
CA PRO A 176 -1.09 -3.21 -6.63
C PRO A 176 0.15 -4.09 -6.84
N SER A 177 -0.04 -5.37 -7.20
CA SER A 177 1.08 -6.28 -7.54
C SER A 177 1.82 -5.83 -8.82
N VAL A 178 1.09 -5.29 -9.80
CA VAL A 178 1.65 -4.75 -11.04
C VAL A 178 2.46 -3.49 -10.76
N VAL A 179 1.93 -2.61 -9.88
CA VAL A 179 2.66 -1.41 -9.43
C VAL A 179 3.91 -1.79 -8.67
N ARG A 180 3.82 -2.71 -7.69
CA ARG A 180 4.98 -3.22 -6.94
C ARG A 180 6.06 -3.74 -7.87
N ASN A 181 5.70 -4.62 -8.81
CA ASN A 181 6.64 -5.17 -9.79
C ASN A 181 7.29 -4.06 -10.61
N SER A 182 6.52 -3.05 -11.02
CA SER A 182 7.06 -1.91 -11.76
C SER A 182 8.03 -1.07 -10.92
N LEU A 183 7.73 -0.83 -9.63
CA LEU A 183 8.62 -0.09 -8.73
C LEU A 183 9.98 -0.79 -8.57
N HIS A 184 10.00 -2.13 -8.47
CA HIS A 184 11.25 -2.91 -8.46
C HIS A 184 12.12 -2.69 -9.71
N TYR A 185 11.52 -2.34 -10.86
CA TYR A 185 12.21 -2.00 -12.10
C TYR A 185 12.31 -0.48 -12.32
N ALA A 186 12.60 0.29 -11.26
CA ALA A 186 12.70 1.76 -11.29
C ALA A 186 11.44 2.46 -11.83
N GLY A 187 10.28 1.84 -11.60
CA GLY A 187 8.98 2.30 -12.10
C GLY A 187 8.68 1.90 -13.54
N ILE A 188 9.42 1.00 -14.18
CA ILE A 188 9.15 0.54 -15.55
C ILE A 188 8.34 -0.76 -15.53
N HIS A 189 7.23 -0.81 -16.27
CA HIS A 189 6.44 -2.03 -16.43
C HIS A 189 7.12 -2.99 -17.41
N THR A 190 7.51 -4.18 -16.97
CA THR A 190 8.29 -5.13 -17.78
C THR A 190 7.45 -6.27 -18.37
N ASP A 191 6.28 -6.54 -17.78
CA ASP A 191 5.35 -7.57 -18.23
C ASP A 191 4.52 -7.11 -19.45
N ASN A 192 3.66 -7.99 -19.95
CA ASN A 192 2.72 -7.66 -21.03
C ASN A 192 1.78 -6.51 -20.63
N ASP A 193 1.26 -5.80 -21.63
CA ASP A 193 0.27 -4.74 -21.43
C ASP A 193 -0.87 -5.23 -20.54
N THR A 194 -1.17 -4.46 -19.49
CA THR A 194 -2.14 -4.80 -18.47
C THR A 194 -3.01 -3.57 -18.22
N GLU A 195 -4.31 -3.76 -18.12
CA GLU A 195 -5.23 -2.71 -17.74
C GLU A 195 -6.26 -3.23 -16.75
N GLY A 196 -6.79 -2.32 -15.95
CA GLY A 196 -7.82 -2.63 -14.99
C GLY A 196 -8.45 -1.37 -14.46
N LYS A 197 -9.62 -1.52 -13.86
CA LYS A 197 -10.38 -0.43 -13.27
C LYS A 197 -10.66 -0.74 -11.82
N ILE A 198 -10.47 0.26 -10.96
CA ILE A 198 -10.89 0.24 -9.56
C ILE A 198 -11.72 1.50 -9.38
N GLU A 199 -12.97 1.34 -8.96
CA GLU A 199 -13.95 2.43 -8.91
C GLU A 199 -14.07 3.15 -10.27
N ASP A 200 -13.83 4.46 -10.31
CA ASP A 200 -13.84 5.33 -11.48
C ASP A 200 -12.44 5.50 -12.12
N ILE A 201 -11.38 5.03 -11.47
CA ILE A 201 -10.00 5.17 -11.92
C ILE A 201 -9.59 4.02 -12.85
N GLN A 202 -9.21 4.37 -14.08
CA GLN A 202 -8.67 3.43 -15.06
C GLN A 202 -7.14 3.38 -14.96
N PHE A 203 -6.59 2.18 -14.79
CA PHE A 203 -5.15 1.91 -14.76
C PHE A 203 -4.73 1.25 -16.06
N LYS A 204 -3.62 1.74 -16.64
CA LYS A 204 -3.06 1.25 -17.91
C LYS A 204 -1.55 1.11 -17.83
N PHE A 205 -1.06 -0.11 -17.82
CA PHE A 205 0.35 -0.47 -17.75
C PHE A 205 0.79 -0.94 -19.14
N LYS A 206 1.75 -0.22 -19.73
CA LYS A 206 2.30 -0.54 -21.06
C LYS A 206 3.72 -1.07 -20.92
N LYS A 207 4.02 -2.18 -21.59
CA LYS A 207 5.34 -2.81 -21.55
C LYS A 207 6.45 -1.83 -21.96
N GLY A 208 7.52 -1.81 -21.18
CA GLY A 208 8.67 -0.92 -21.36
C GLY A 208 8.38 0.56 -21.07
N LYS A 209 7.21 0.90 -20.50
CA LYS A 209 6.86 2.28 -20.16
C LYS A 209 6.94 2.51 -18.66
N LYS A 210 7.27 3.75 -18.29
CA LYS A 210 7.25 4.21 -16.91
C LYS A 210 5.80 4.27 -16.42
N VAL A 211 5.57 3.68 -15.25
CA VAL A 211 4.29 3.67 -14.55
C VAL A 211 4.11 4.99 -13.81
N ILE A 212 2.93 5.59 -14.01
CA ILE A 212 2.53 6.84 -13.33
C ILE A 212 1.70 6.60 -12.06
N TYR A 213 1.21 5.36 -11.86
CA TYR A 213 0.35 4.96 -10.74
C TYR A 213 1.13 4.52 -9.48
N GLY A 214 2.30 5.13 -9.26
CA GLY A 214 3.20 4.79 -8.16
C GLY A 214 3.37 5.91 -7.13
N SER A 215 2.51 6.94 -7.13
CA SER A 215 2.56 8.01 -6.12
C SER A 215 1.90 7.59 -4.81
N TRP A 216 2.11 8.36 -3.73
CA TRP A 216 1.49 8.10 -2.43
C TRP A 216 -0.03 8.08 -2.48
N TYR A 217 -0.64 8.95 -3.28
CA TYR A 217 -2.09 8.94 -3.53
C TYR A 217 -2.56 7.58 -4.08
N HIS A 218 -1.87 7.05 -5.09
CA HIS A 218 -2.20 5.74 -5.66
C HIS A 218 -1.98 4.62 -4.65
N THR A 219 -0.89 4.65 -3.89
CA THR A 219 -0.60 3.68 -2.82
C THR A 219 -1.73 3.64 -1.79
N TYR A 220 -2.16 4.81 -1.30
CA TYR A 220 -3.28 4.94 -0.37
C TYR A 220 -4.57 4.38 -0.96
N PHE A 221 -4.91 4.81 -2.18
CA PHE A 221 -6.09 4.35 -2.90
C PHE A 221 -6.12 2.83 -3.06
N PHE A 222 -4.97 2.21 -3.37
CA PHE A 222 -4.86 0.76 -3.42
C PHE A 222 -5.09 0.10 -2.06
N PHE A 223 -4.50 0.63 -0.98
CA PHE A 223 -4.69 0.08 0.36
C PHE A 223 -6.15 0.10 0.78
N GLU A 224 -6.84 1.22 0.60
CA GLU A 224 -8.26 1.35 0.90
C GLU A 224 -9.10 0.30 0.14
N ASN A 225 -8.89 0.19 -1.18
CA ASN A 225 -9.64 -0.72 -2.03
C ASN A 225 -9.33 -2.20 -1.76
N MET A 226 -8.09 -2.52 -1.39
CA MET A 226 -7.72 -3.87 -0.95
C MET A 226 -8.45 -4.24 0.34
N ILE A 227 -8.50 -3.34 1.32
CA ILE A 227 -9.17 -3.59 2.60
C ILE A 227 -10.67 -3.79 2.37
N VAL A 228 -11.32 -2.92 1.58
CA VAL A 228 -12.74 -3.07 1.22
C VAL A 228 -13.01 -4.43 0.57
N THR A 229 -12.09 -4.90 -0.26
CA THR A 229 -12.23 -6.23 -0.89
C THR A 229 -12.06 -7.36 0.11
N VAL A 230 -11.11 -7.25 1.04
CA VAL A 230 -10.95 -8.21 2.15
C VAL A 230 -12.21 -8.28 3.00
N GLU A 231 -12.84 -7.15 3.31
CA GLU A 231 -14.10 -7.14 4.06
C GLU A 231 -15.20 -7.91 3.34
N LYS A 232 -15.30 -7.77 2.01
CA LYS A 232 -16.27 -8.53 1.21
C LYS A 232 -15.98 -10.03 1.25
N ILE A 233 -14.71 -10.44 1.19
CA ILE A 233 -14.32 -11.85 1.31
C ILE A 233 -14.77 -12.41 2.66
N LEU A 234 -14.50 -11.69 3.75
CA LEU A 234 -14.85 -12.11 5.10
C LEU A 234 -16.35 -12.10 5.38
N ALA A 235 -17.08 -11.16 4.76
CA ALA A 235 -18.52 -11.08 4.85
C ALA A 235 -19.24 -12.07 3.91
N SER A 236 -18.49 -12.85 3.11
CA SER A 236 -19.10 -13.83 2.22
C SER A 236 -19.81 -14.92 3.04
N PRO A 237 -21.02 -15.37 2.63
CA PRO A 237 -21.75 -16.41 3.35
C PRO A 237 -20.92 -17.69 3.55
N LYS A 238 -20.07 -18.03 2.58
CA LYS A 238 -19.24 -19.25 2.64
C LYS A 238 -18.22 -19.19 3.78
N ILE A 239 -17.60 -18.03 4.01
CA ILE A 239 -16.64 -17.87 5.11
C ILE A 239 -17.36 -17.83 6.46
N ILE A 240 -18.46 -17.08 6.57
CA ILE A 240 -19.24 -17.01 7.80
C ILE A 240 -19.72 -18.40 8.23
N ASN A 241 -20.27 -19.18 7.29
CA ASN A 241 -20.79 -20.51 7.60
C ASN A 241 -19.68 -21.49 8.03
N LYS A 242 -18.50 -21.44 7.40
CA LYS A 242 -17.36 -22.28 7.77
C LYS A 242 -16.82 -21.96 9.17
N GLU A 243 -16.79 -20.69 9.54
CA GLU A 243 -16.35 -20.28 10.88
C GLU A 243 -17.36 -20.69 11.97
N LEU A 244 -18.66 -20.60 11.70
CA LEU A 244 -19.70 -21.08 12.62
C LEU A 244 -19.58 -22.59 12.88
N GLN A 245 -19.38 -23.38 11.83
CA GLN A 245 -19.18 -24.84 11.95
C GLN A 245 -17.99 -25.18 12.86
N LYS A 246 -16.86 -24.48 12.71
CA LYS A 246 -15.67 -24.70 13.56
C LYS A 246 -15.91 -24.36 15.04
N LEU A 247 -16.72 -23.33 15.32
CA LEU A 247 -17.06 -22.97 16.69
C LEU A 247 -17.91 -24.07 17.34
N GLU A 248 -18.95 -24.54 16.64
CA GLU A 248 -19.80 -25.65 17.09
C GLU A 248 -18.98 -26.93 17.34
N GLU A 249 -18.01 -27.25 16.47
CA GLU A 249 -17.11 -28.40 16.66
C GLU A 249 -16.18 -28.23 17.88
N SER A 250 -15.76 -27.00 18.20
CA SER A 250 -14.88 -26.72 19.33
C SER A 250 -15.58 -26.72 20.70
N GLU A 251 -16.90 -26.49 20.73
CA GLU A 251 -17.71 -26.57 21.96
C GLU A 251 -18.10 -28.01 22.32
N ASN A 252 -18.05 -28.92 21.34
CA ASN A 252 -18.42 -30.33 21.50
C ASN A 252 -17.23 -31.27 21.79
N ASN A 253 -16.00 -30.75 21.84
CA ASN A 253 -14.76 -31.48 22.14
C ASN A 253 -14.12 -30.99 23.45
#